data_AF-A0A7Y4TCQ1-F1
#
_entry.id   AF-A0A7Y4TCQ1-F1
#
_cell.length_a   1.000
_cell.length_b   1.000
_cell.length_c   1.000
_cell.angle_alpha   90.00
_cell.angle_beta   90.00
_cell.angle_gamma   90.00
#
_symmetry.space_group_name_H-M   'P 1'
#
loop_
_entity.id
_entity.type
_entity.pdbx_description
1 polymer ?
#
loop_
_entity_poly.entity_id
_entity_poly.type
_entity_poly.pdbx_seq_one_letter_code
_entity_poly.pdbx_strand_id
1 'polypeptide(L)' 'MYTTLRSLRFLVVGPLIVLMLFVINLMTSPGQWWVQWAALGIGIAWVVSLLRVLRALVVVGGLAGLAALMHRRR' A
#
# COMPACT_ATOMS: atom_id res chain seq x y z
N MET A 1 -11.56 5.35 -10.28
CA MET A 1 -11.88 5.16 -8.84
C MET A 1 -11.65 3.72 -8.35
N TYR A 2 -12.05 2.67 -9.09
CA TYR A 2 -11.85 1.26 -8.69
C TYR A 2 -10.38 0.85 -8.45
N THR A 3 -9.43 1.44 -9.18
CA THR A 3 -7.99 1.16 -9.02
C THR A 3 -7.41 1.74 -7.73
N THR A 4 -7.83 2.93 -7.31
CA THR A 4 -7.32 3.60 -6.10
C THR A 4 -7.78 2.91 -4.82
N LEU A 5 -9.04 2.46 -4.76
CA LEU A 5 -9.57 1.69 -3.62
C LEU A 5 -8.86 0.33 -3.46
N ARG A 6 -8.53 -0.33 -4.59
CA ARG A 6 -7.77 -1.59 -4.58
C ARG A 6 -6.34 -1.39 -4.07
N SER A 7 -5.68 -0.29 -4.42
CA SER A 7 -4.34 0.07 -3.90
C SER A 7 -4.35 0.39 -2.41
N LEU A 8 -5.39 1.06 -1.91
CA LEU A 8 -5.58 1.28 -0.46
C LEU A 8 -5.75 -0.02 0.31
N ARG A 9 -6.57 -0.94 -0.21
CA ARG A 9 -6.74 -2.28 0.39
C ARG A 9 -5.42 -3.06 0.37
N PHE A 10 -4.66 -2.98 -0.71
CA PHE A 10 -3.35 -3.64 -0.84
C PHE A 10 -2.32 -3.09 0.16
N LEU A 11 -2.46 -1.83 0.56
CA LEU A 11 -1.61 -1.22 1.59
C LEU A 11 -1.76 -1.89 2.97
N VAL A 12 -2.96 -2.37 3.30
CA VAL A 12 -3.23 -3.06 4.57
C VAL A 12 -3.04 -4.57 4.42
N VAL A 13 -3.44 -5.14 3.29
CA VAL A 13 -3.39 -6.58 3.04
C VAL A 13 -1.96 -7.06 2.77
N GLY A 14 -1.11 -6.27 2.10
CA GLY A 14 0.28 -6.64 1.80
C GLY A 14 1.10 -7.02 3.04
N PRO A 15 1.16 -6.16 4.08
CA PRO A 15 1.82 -6.49 5.34
C PRO A 15 1.19 -7.68 6.06
N LEU A 16 -0.14 -7.82 5.98
CA LEU A 16 -0.87 -8.93 6.58
C LEU A 16 -0.50 -10.29 5.93
N ILE A 17 -0.32 -10.30 4.60
CA ILE A 17 0.15 -11.48 3.86
C ILE A 17 1.58 -11.82 4.27
N VAL A 18 2.47 -10.83 4.40
CA VAL A 18 3.86 -11.05 4.86
C VAL A 18 3.87 -11.63 6.28
N LEU A 19 3.04 -11.10 7.18
CA LEU A 19 2.90 -11.62 8.55
C LEU A 19 2.39 -13.06 8.54
N MET A 20 1.38 -13.37 7.73
CA MET A 20 0.85 -14.73 7.57
C MET A 20 1.93 -15.69 7.06
N LEU A 21 2.66 -15.30 6.02
CA LEU A 21 3.77 -16.10 5.48
C LEU A 21 4.86 -16.34 6.53
N PHE A 22 5.17 -15.33 7.33
CA PHE A 22 6.13 -15.46 8.43
C PHE A 22 5.66 -16.48 9.49
N VAL A 23 4.38 -16.43 9.90
CA VAL A 23 3.80 -17.42 10.82
C VAL A 23 3.84 -18.82 10.23
N ILE A 24 3.52 -18.98 8.94
CA ILE A 24 3.61 -20.28 8.24
C ILE A 24 5.07 -20.76 8.23
N ASN A 25 6.04 -19.88 7.98
CA ASN A 25 7.46 -20.25 7.99
C ASN A 25 7.91 -20.83 9.33
N LEU A 26 7.50 -20.19 10.42
CA LEU A 26 7.79 -20.65 11.78
C LEU A 26 7.16 -22.02 12.07
N MET A 27 5.96 -22.27 11.56
CA MET A 27 5.24 -23.52 11.78
C MET A 27 5.72 -24.67 10.89
N THR A 28 6.24 -24.39 9.69
CA THR A 28 6.51 -25.43 8.69
C THR A 28 7.99 -25.81 8.61
N SER A 29 8.90 -24.83 8.60
CA SER A 29 10.32 -25.05 8.33
C SER A 29 11.19 -23.96 8.97
N PRO A 30 11.46 -24.01 10.28
CA PRO A 30 12.22 -22.95 10.97
C PRO A 30 13.66 -22.78 10.45
N GLY A 31 14.23 -23.79 9.77
CA GLY A 31 15.59 -23.75 9.21
C GLY A 31 15.72 -23.22 7.78
N GLN A 32 14.63 -23.01 7.04
CA GLN A 32 14.66 -22.59 5.64
C GLN A 32 13.91 -21.28 5.45
N TRP A 33 14.62 -20.19 5.16
CA TRP A 33 14.05 -18.84 5.03
C TRP A 33 13.47 -18.56 3.63
N TRP A 34 12.63 -19.47 3.13
CA TRP A 34 12.02 -19.31 1.79
C TRP A 34 11.10 -18.08 1.69
N VAL A 35 10.53 -17.65 2.83
CA VAL A 35 9.65 -16.45 2.91
C VAL A 35 10.39 -15.15 2.58
N GLN A 36 11.72 -15.12 2.62
CA GLN A 36 12.51 -13.93 2.27
C GLN A 36 12.21 -13.44 0.85
N TRP A 37 12.13 -14.34 -0.13
CA TRP A 37 11.88 -13.97 -1.51
C TRP A 37 10.45 -13.46 -1.73
N ALA A 38 9.47 -14.08 -1.07
CA ALA A 38 8.08 -13.63 -1.10
C ALA A 38 7.90 -12.27 -0.41
N ALA A 39 8.55 -12.07 0.74
CA ALA A 39 8.55 -10.81 1.47
C ALA A 39 9.17 -9.67 0.65
N LEU A 40 10.26 -9.93 -0.08
CA LEU A 40 10.86 -8.95 -0.99
C LEU A 40 9.92 -8.58 -2.14
N GLY A 41 9.30 -9.57 -2.80
CA GLY A 41 8.36 -9.33 -3.89
C GLY A 41 7.14 -8.53 -3.44
N ILE A 42 6.54 -8.91 -2.30
CA ILE A 42 5.40 -8.19 -1.73
C ILE A 42 5.82 -6.80 -1.23
N GLY A 43 7.00 -6.68 -0.64
CA GLY A 43 7.54 -5.41 -0.14
C GLY A 43 7.72 -4.38 -1.25
N ILE A 44 8.30 -4.76 -2.39
CA ILE A 44 8.46 -3.86 -3.55
C ILE A 44 7.09 -3.45 -4.10
N ALA A 45 6.18 -4.41 -4.30
CA ALA A 45 4.83 -4.12 -4.77
C ALA A 45 4.07 -3.18 -3.81
N TRP A 46 4.29 -3.34 -2.51
CA TRP A 46 3.68 -2.52 -1.46
C TRP A 46 4.20 -1.08 -1.48
N VAL A 47 5.52 -0.88 -1.60
CA VAL A 47 6.12 0.46 -1.69
C VAL A 47 5.63 1.20 -2.95
N VAL A 48 5.59 0.52 -4.10
CA VAL A 48 5.07 1.11 -5.35
C VAL A 48 3.59 1.48 -5.20
N SER A 49 2.80 0.63 -4.56
CA SER A 49 1.40 0.92 -4.22
C SER A 49 1.26 2.16 -3.33
N LEU A 50 2.11 2.27 -2.29
CA LEU A 50 2.14 3.39 -1.37
C LEU A 50 2.41 4.71 -2.08
N LEU A 51 3.45 4.76 -2.92
CA LEU A 51 3.80 5.96 -3.68
C LEU A 51 2.65 6.39 -4.61
N ARG A 52 1.95 5.43 -5.22
CA ARG A 52 0.81 5.71 -6.09
C ARG A 52 -0.37 6.31 -5.33
N VAL A 53 -0.68 5.80 -4.14
CA VAL A 53 -1.73 6.34 -3.27
C VAL A 53 -1.35 7.74 -2.79
N LEU A 54 -0.11 7.94 -2.34
CA LEU A 54 0.37 9.22 -1.85
C LEU A 54 0.27 10.31 -2.93
N ARG A 55 0.70 10.00 -4.16
CA ARG A 55 0.58 10.91 -5.31
C ARG A 55 -0.88 11.26 -5.61
N ALA A 56 -1.78 10.28 -5.57
CA ALA A 56 -3.21 10.54 -5.76
C ALA A 56 -3.76 11.47 -4.67
N LEU A 57 -3.34 11.27 -3.42
CA LEU A 57 -3.78 12.06 -2.27
C LEU A 57 -3.29 13.52 -2.37
N VAL A 58 -2.05 13.73 -2.80
CA VAL A 58 -1.50 15.08 -3.06
C VAL A 58 -2.25 15.78 -4.19
N VAL A 59 -2.53 15.09 -5.30
CA VAL A 59 -3.24 15.69 -6.44
C VAL A 59 -4.68 16.04 -6.07
N VAL A 60 -5.41 15.12 -5.42
CA VAL A 60 -6.79 15.36 -4.99
C VAL A 60 -6.84 16.44 -3.91
N GLY A 61 -5.93 16.40 -2.94
CA GLY A 61 -5.83 17.42 -1.89
C GLY A 61 -5.49 18.81 -2.44
N GLY A 62 -4.57 18.89 -3.40
CA GLY A 62 -4.24 20.14 -4.08
C GLY A 62 -5.42 20.72 -4.87
N LEU A 63 -6.13 19.88 -5.63
CA LEU A 63 -7.34 20.30 -6.36
C LEU A 63 -8.46 20.75 -5.42
N ALA A 64 -8.69 20.01 -4.32
CA ALA A 64 -9.67 20.38 -3.31
C ALA A 64 -9.31 21.71 -2.62
N GLY A 65 -8.02 21.94 -2.32
CA GLY A 65 -7.53 23.20 -1.75
C GLY A 65 -7.74 24.38 -2.69
N LEU A 66 -7.46 24.22 -3.99
CA LEU A 66 -7.71 25.25 -5.01
C LEU A 66 -9.21 25.54 -5.17
N ALA A 67 -10.04 24.51 -5.21
CA ALA A 67 -11.49 24.65 -5.28
C ALA A 67 -12.06 25.39 -4.06
N ALA A 68 -11.59 25.05 -2.85
CA ALA A 68 -11.98 25.74 -1.62
C ALA A 68 -11.54 27.22 -1.62
N LEU A 69 -10.33 27.52 -2.13
CA LEU A 69 -9.85 28.89 -2.24
C LEU A 69 -10.66 29.73 -3.23
N MET A 70 -11.06 29.16 -4.36
CA MET A 70 -11.94 29.82 -5.34
C MET A 70 -13.35 30.04 -4.78
N HIS A 71 -13.90 29.06 -4.05
CA HIS A 71 -15.22 29.18 -3.45
C HIS A 71 -15.27 30.23 -2.35
N ARG A 72 -14.17 30.43 -1.62
CA ARG A 72 -14.05 31.47 -0.57
C ARG A 72 -13.89 32.89 -1.12
N ARG A 73 -13.62 33.03 -2.43
CA ARG A 73 -13.45 34.33 -3.12
C ARG A 73 -14.70 34.77 -3.90
N ARG A 74 -15.75 33.95 -3.95
CA ARG A 74 -17.10 34.34 -4.39
C ARG A 74 -17.96 34.64 -3.16
#